data_AF-A0A0G0L1I4-F1
#
_entry.id   AF-A0A0G0L1I4-F1
#
_cell.length_a   1.000
_cell.length_b   1.000
_cell.length_c   1.000
_cell.angle_alpha   90.00
_cell.angle_beta   90.00
_cell.angle_gamma   90.00
#
_symmetry.space_group_name_H-M   'P 1'
#
loop_
_entity.id
_entity.type
_entity.pdbx_description
1 polymer ?
#
loop_
_entity_poly.entity_id
_entity_poly.type
_entity_poly.pdbx_seq_one_letter_code
_entity_poly.pdbx_strand_id
1 'polypeptide(L)'
;METIKKINAEEILDSRGNPTIRVNVSSENFTASADVPSGASTGKYEALELRDGDAERYGGKGVSKAVKNIENLIAPILLGKEPSSQKEIDEAMIAIDGTDNKSKLGGNAMIGVSMAVARLASKIYRKPLFRYLEEISNIKKSRKLPYLQANLINGGKHAETSLPFQEYHVIPDTEDINEALEIIFKMQNGLKKELHANIGDEGGFVSEFKDIEEPLKKFAEIAEKEGVTEKVKYSLDVAASSFFEKDLYILGDKKICASDLLEIYKDICRKYPVLSIEDPFNEDDFLMFAKMKEELPDVLVIGDDLTVTNKEKLQEALNKKSISGLIIKPNQIGTISETFETMKLARENNMECIISHRSGETNDDFIADLAIATGAFGVKFGALQRGERIAKYNRLKEIYSFK
;
A
#
# COMPACT_ATOMS: atom_id res chain seq x y z
N MET A 1 5.48 -35.00 -5.62
CA MET A 1 4.76 -33.72 -5.83
C MET A 1 4.21 -33.31 -4.48
N GLU A 2 4.56 -32.13 -3.98
CA GLU A 2 4.05 -31.64 -2.69
C GLU A 2 2.63 -31.11 -2.90
N THR A 3 1.73 -31.43 -1.97
CA THR A 3 0.33 -30.99 -2.00
C THR A 3 -0.01 -30.28 -0.70
N ILE A 4 -0.97 -29.37 -0.71
CA ILE A 4 -1.51 -28.77 0.51
C ILE A 4 -2.13 -29.87 1.38
N LYS A 5 -1.60 -30.04 2.60
CA LYS A 5 -2.05 -31.03 3.60
C LYS A 5 -2.89 -30.41 4.71
N LYS A 6 -2.67 -29.13 5.02
CA LYS A 6 -3.41 -28.43 6.07
C LYS A 6 -3.46 -26.94 5.77
N ILE A 7 -4.61 -26.34 6.05
CA ILE A 7 -4.81 -24.90 6.15
C ILE A 7 -5.53 -24.65 7.47
N ASN A 8 -5.02 -23.73 8.29
CA ASN A 8 -5.73 -23.22 9.46
C ASN A 8 -5.48 -21.72 9.60
N ALA A 9 -6.24 -21.08 10.48
CA ALA A 9 -6.08 -19.66 10.74
C ALA A 9 -6.29 -19.34 12.22
N GLU A 10 -5.69 -18.24 12.66
CA GLU A 10 -5.85 -17.72 14.01
C GLU A 10 -6.10 -16.21 13.98
N GLU A 11 -6.86 -15.74 14.98
CA GLU A 11 -7.05 -14.32 15.24
C GLU A 11 -5.81 -13.77 15.97
N ILE A 12 -5.14 -12.79 15.36
CA ILE A 12 -4.01 -12.05 15.93
C ILE A 12 -4.35 -10.55 16.01
N LEU A 13 -3.44 -9.71 16.45
CA LEU A 13 -3.64 -8.25 16.50
C LEU A 13 -2.77 -7.52 15.46
N ASP A 14 -3.34 -6.50 14.82
CA ASP A 14 -2.65 -5.55 13.96
C ASP A 14 -1.91 -4.47 14.79
N SER A 15 -1.19 -3.58 14.10
CA SER A 15 -0.41 -2.50 14.71
C SER A 15 -1.23 -1.45 15.48
N ARG A 16 -2.56 -1.46 15.31
CA ARG A 16 -3.52 -0.60 16.03
C ARG A 16 -4.24 -1.36 17.16
N GLY A 17 -3.89 -2.63 17.37
CA GLY A 17 -4.53 -3.50 18.36
C GLY A 17 -5.91 -4.04 17.94
N ASN A 18 -6.29 -3.90 16.67
CA ASN A 18 -7.52 -4.51 16.16
C ASN A 18 -7.25 -5.98 15.76
N PRO A 19 -8.25 -6.88 15.87
CA PRO A 19 -8.10 -8.24 15.37
C PRO A 19 -7.78 -8.29 13.87
N THR A 20 -6.94 -9.23 13.46
CA THR A 20 -6.72 -9.61 12.06
C THR A 20 -6.37 -11.10 12.00
N ILE A 21 -6.10 -11.64 10.81
CA ILE A 21 -5.95 -13.06 10.56
C ILE A 21 -4.47 -13.39 10.28
N ARG A 22 -3.96 -14.44 10.93
CA ARG A 22 -2.81 -15.21 10.45
C ARG A 22 -3.32 -16.51 9.84
N VAL A 23 -2.83 -16.84 8.65
CA VAL A 23 -3.11 -18.12 7.98
C VAL A 23 -1.85 -18.96 7.98
N ASN A 24 -1.95 -20.24 8.34
CA ASN A 24 -0.87 -21.20 8.16
C ASN A 24 -1.27 -22.28 7.15
N VAL A 25 -0.34 -22.60 6.26
CA VAL A 25 -0.50 -23.63 5.23
C VAL A 25 0.69 -24.59 5.33
N SER A 26 0.43 -25.90 5.26
CA SER A 26 1.48 -26.91 5.25
C SER A 26 1.32 -27.92 4.12
N SER A 27 2.48 -28.41 3.66
CA SER A 27 2.63 -29.63 2.87
C SER A 27 3.11 -30.76 3.79
N GLU A 28 3.66 -31.84 3.23
CA GLU A 28 4.24 -32.92 4.03
C GLU A 28 5.49 -32.43 4.79
N ASN A 29 6.35 -31.68 4.10
CA ASN A 29 7.69 -31.34 4.58
C ASN A 29 7.89 -29.85 4.89
N PHE A 30 6.94 -28.99 4.51
CA PHE A 30 7.10 -27.54 4.59
C PHE A 30 5.86 -26.88 5.19
N THR A 31 6.09 -25.79 5.93
CA THR A 31 5.05 -24.93 6.49
C THR A 31 5.32 -23.47 6.11
N ALA A 32 4.28 -22.69 5.93
CA ALA A 32 4.36 -21.25 5.74
C ALA A 32 3.16 -20.56 6.39
N SER A 33 3.32 -19.27 6.68
CA SER A 33 2.28 -18.43 7.24
C SER A 33 2.25 -17.08 6.55
N ALA A 34 1.11 -16.40 6.65
CA ALA A 34 0.95 -15.01 6.25
C ALA A 34 -0.02 -14.29 7.17
N ASP A 35 0.29 -13.05 7.51
CA ASP A 35 -0.54 -12.21 8.36
C ASP A 35 -1.14 -11.08 7.51
N VAL A 36 -2.43 -10.83 7.69
CA VAL A 36 -3.20 -9.96 6.79
C VAL A 36 -3.27 -8.53 7.36
N PRO A 37 -2.94 -7.49 6.57
CA PRO A 37 -3.11 -6.11 7.01
C PRO A 37 -4.56 -5.64 6.86
N SER A 38 -4.91 -4.55 7.54
CA SER A 38 -6.23 -3.93 7.58
C SER A 38 -6.15 -2.42 7.32
N GLY A 39 -7.12 -1.88 6.57
CA GLY A 39 -7.24 -0.45 6.29
C GLY A 39 -7.83 0.36 7.45
N ALA A 40 -7.66 1.68 7.42
CA ALA A 40 -8.48 2.62 8.18
C ALA A 40 -9.68 3.14 7.35
N SER A 41 -9.41 3.47 6.09
CA SER A 41 -10.42 3.74 5.06
C SER A 41 -10.66 2.46 4.26
N THR A 42 -11.92 2.09 4.10
CA THR A 42 -12.37 1.03 3.19
C THR A 42 -13.09 1.69 2.02
N GLY A 43 -12.45 1.73 0.85
CA GLY A 43 -13.09 2.22 -0.37
C GLY A 43 -14.35 1.42 -0.70
N LYS A 44 -15.34 2.07 -1.31
CA LYS A 44 -16.63 1.45 -1.66
C LYS A 44 -16.49 0.21 -2.55
N TYR A 45 -15.41 0.15 -3.32
CA TYR A 45 -15.13 -0.91 -4.30
C TYR A 45 -14.04 -1.90 -3.84
N GLU A 46 -13.54 -1.77 -2.60
CA GLU A 46 -12.59 -2.75 -2.04
C GLU A 46 -13.25 -4.11 -1.79
N ALA A 47 -12.45 -5.17 -1.85
CA ALA A 47 -12.80 -6.46 -1.30
C ALA A 47 -13.16 -6.32 0.18
N LEU A 48 -14.26 -6.96 0.59
CA LEU A 48 -14.81 -6.81 1.93
C LEU A 48 -13.89 -7.47 2.96
N GLU A 49 -13.40 -6.69 3.93
CA GLU A 49 -12.84 -7.24 5.15
C GLU A 49 -13.96 -7.82 6.04
N LEU A 50 -14.02 -9.14 6.15
CA LEU A 50 -15.08 -9.80 6.91
C LEU A 50 -14.81 -9.72 8.41
N ARG A 51 -15.65 -8.96 9.12
CA ARG A 51 -15.66 -8.76 10.57
C ARG A 51 -16.85 -9.47 11.23
N ASP A 52 -16.73 -9.73 12.53
CA ASP A 52 -17.74 -10.41 13.33
C ASP A 52 -18.99 -9.55 13.54
N GLY A 53 -18.83 -8.24 13.73
CA GLY A 53 -19.94 -7.33 14.05
C GLY A 53 -20.48 -7.50 15.48
N ASP A 54 -19.80 -8.27 16.31
CA ASP A 54 -20.14 -8.50 17.71
C ASP A 54 -19.58 -7.36 18.59
N ALA A 55 -20.45 -6.46 19.03
CA ALA A 55 -20.07 -5.28 19.81
C ALA A 55 -19.35 -5.62 21.12
N GLU A 56 -19.58 -6.81 21.70
CA GLU A 56 -18.94 -7.24 22.95
C GLU A 56 -17.48 -7.66 22.74
N ARG A 57 -17.07 -7.98 21.50
CA ARG A 57 -15.71 -8.41 21.16
C ARG A 57 -15.01 -7.39 20.27
N TYR A 58 -13.99 -6.73 20.82
CA TYR A 58 -13.17 -5.74 20.11
C TYR A 58 -14.02 -4.65 19.42
N GLY A 59 -15.15 -4.26 20.01
CA GLY A 59 -16.06 -3.27 19.44
C GLY A 59 -16.60 -3.64 18.06
N GLY A 60 -16.88 -4.92 17.81
CA GLY A 60 -17.37 -5.42 16.52
C GLY A 60 -16.28 -5.87 15.54
N LYS A 61 -15.00 -5.65 15.87
CA LYS A 61 -13.88 -5.87 14.95
C LYS A 61 -13.26 -7.27 15.00
N GLY A 62 -13.83 -8.21 15.75
CA GLY A 62 -13.40 -9.62 15.72
C GLY A 62 -13.40 -10.19 14.29
N VAL A 63 -12.61 -11.24 14.04
CA VAL A 63 -12.47 -11.88 12.71
C VAL A 63 -12.74 -13.39 12.77
N SER A 64 -13.46 -13.86 13.79
CA SER A 64 -13.75 -15.29 13.98
C SER A 64 -14.58 -15.90 12.83
N LYS A 65 -15.45 -15.11 12.18
CA LYS A 65 -16.17 -15.53 10.97
C LYS A 65 -15.23 -15.83 9.82
N ALA A 66 -14.26 -14.96 9.57
CA ALA A 66 -13.28 -15.14 8.51
C ALA A 66 -12.35 -16.34 8.79
N VAL A 67 -11.91 -16.52 10.04
CA VAL A 67 -11.16 -17.71 10.48
C VAL A 67 -11.97 -18.99 10.21
N LYS A 68 -13.24 -19.03 10.59
CA LYS A 68 -14.13 -20.17 10.32
C LYS A 68 -14.33 -20.41 8.82
N ASN A 69 -14.40 -19.36 8.01
CA ASN A 69 -14.50 -19.51 6.55
C ASN A 69 -13.25 -20.16 5.97
N ILE A 70 -12.06 -19.80 6.47
CA ILE A 70 -10.81 -20.45 6.04
C ILE A 70 -10.86 -21.95 6.35
N GLU A 71 -11.24 -22.33 7.56
CA GLU A 71 -11.20 -23.73 7.99
C GLU A 71 -12.31 -24.59 7.38
N ASN A 72 -13.53 -24.04 7.25
CA ASN A 72 -14.71 -24.83 6.87
C ASN A 72 -15.08 -24.71 5.39
N LEU A 73 -14.66 -23.65 4.70
CA LEU A 73 -15.04 -23.39 3.30
C LEU A 73 -13.83 -23.43 2.36
N ILE A 74 -12.72 -22.76 2.73
CA ILE A 74 -11.52 -22.69 1.88
C ILE A 74 -10.68 -23.96 2.00
N ALA A 75 -10.37 -24.41 3.21
CA ALA A 75 -9.49 -25.56 3.40
C ALA A 75 -9.98 -26.82 2.66
N PRO A 76 -11.26 -27.23 2.75
CA PRO A 76 -11.73 -28.45 2.11
C PRO A 76 -11.55 -28.47 0.58
N ILE A 77 -11.59 -27.31 -0.08
CA ILE A 77 -11.45 -27.23 -1.54
C ILE A 77 -9.99 -27.15 -2.01
N LEU A 78 -9.06 -26.75 -1.12
CA LEU A 78 -7.65 -26.58 -1.46
C LEU A 78 -6.78 -27.75 -1.02
N LEU A 79 -7.24 -28.57 -0.08
CA LEU A 79 -6.53 -29.79 0.33
C LEU A 79 -6.28 -30.71 -0.88
N GLY A 80 -5.04 -31.17 -1.01
CA GLY A 80 -4.59 -32.01 -2.12
C GLY A 80 -4.18 -31.26 -3.38
N LYS A 81 -4.43 -29.93 -3.48
CA LYS A 81 -3.93 -29.12 -4.60
C LYS A 81 -2.43 -28.86 -4.49
N GLU A 82 -1.80 -28.60 -5.63
CA GLU A 82 -0.39 -28.26 -5.70
C GLU A 82 -0.18 -26.78 -5.34
N PRO A 83 0.67 -26.44 -4.34
CA PRO A 83 0.90 -25.05 -3.95
C PRO A 83 1.46 -24.15 -5.07
N SER A 84 2.12 -24.71 -6.08
CA SER A 84 2.69 -23.95 -7.21
C SER A 84 1.64 -23.37 -8.16
N SER A 85 0.44 -23.94 -8.20
CA SER A 85 -0.67 -23.49 -9.03
C SER A 85 -1.38 -22.29 -8.40
N GLN A 86 -0.65 -21.20 -8.12
CA GLN A 86 -1.16 -20.00 -7.43
C GLN A 86 -2.46 -19.49 -8.07
N LYS A 87 -2.50 -19.41 -9.40
CA LYS A 87 -3.68 -18.95 -10.13
C LYS A 87 -4.89 -19.86 -9.92
N GLU A 88 -4.71 -21.17 -10.01
CA GLU A 88 -5.80 -22.13 -9.83
C GLU A 88 -6.33 -22.13 -8.39
N ILE A 89 -5.46 -21.89 -7.41
CA ILE A 89 -5.83 -21.78 -5.99
C ILE A 89 -6.66 -20.52 -5.76
N ASP A 90 -6.19 -19.38 -6.27
CA ASP A 90 -6.90 -18.11 -6.16
C ASP A 90 -8.25 -18.16 -6.90
N GLU A 91 -8.28 -18.68 -8.14
CA GLU A 91 -9.51 -18.88 -8.93
C GLU A 91 -10.50 -19.81 -8.23
N ALA A 92 -10.02 -20.87 -7.56
CA ALA A 92 -10.90 -21.76 -6.80
C ALA A 92 -11.56 -21.04 -5.62
N MET A 93 -10.83 -20.17 -4.90
CA MET A 93 -11.40 -19.35 -3.82
C MET A 93 -12.40 -18.33 -4.36
N ILE A 94 -12.08 -17.65 -5.46
CA ILE A 94 -12.98 -16.69 -6.12
C ILE A 94 -14.27 -17.38 -6.56
N ALA A 95 -14.18 -18.58 -7.16
CA ALA A 95 -15.33 -19.33 -7.64
C ALA A 95 -16.28 -19.76 -6.51
N ILE A 96 -15.76 -20.17 -5.35
CA ILE A 96 -16.62 -20.57 -4.22
C ILE A 96 -17.15 -19.37 -3.42
N ASP A 97 -16.46 -18.23 -3.45
CA ASP A 97 -16.99 -16.98 -2.91
C ASP A 97 -18.20 -16.54 -3.75
N GLY A 98 -18.01 -16.40 -5.06
CA GLY A 98 -19.06 -16.10 -6.02
C GLY A 98 -19.70 -14.72 -5.89
N THR A 99 -19.12 -13.81 -5.10
CA THR A 99 -19.57 -12.42 -4.97
C THR A 99 -18.55 -11.45 -5.55
N ASP A 100 -19.03 -10.30 -6.04
CA ASP A 100 -18.16 -9.32 -6.71
C ASP A 100 -17.09 -8.73 -5.77
N ASN A 101 -17.40 -8.60 -4.47
CA ASN A 101 -16.55 -7.98 -3.47
C ASN A 101 -16.01 -8.95 -2.42
N LYS A 102 -16.01 -10.26 -2.69
CA LYS A 102 -15.46 -11.28 -1.77
C LYS A 102 -16.15 -11.32 -0.40
N SER A 103 -17.43 -10.97 -0.35
CA SER A 103 -18.19 -10.81 0.90
C SER A 103 -18.61 -12.11 1.55
N LYS A 104 -18.63 -13.23 0.82
CA LYS A 104 -19.00 -14.54 1.38
C LYS A 104 -17.86 -15.14 2.20
N LEU A 105 -16.65 -15.18 1.65
CA LEU A 105 -15.46 -15.70 2.32
C LEU A 105 -14.76 -14.63 3.17
N GLY A 106 -14.76 -13.39 2.71
CA GLY A 106 -13.95 -12.29 3.22
C GLY A 106 -12.68 -12.13 2.40
N GLY A 107 -12.44 -10.91 1.88
CA GLY A 107 -11.22 -10.56 1.18
C GLY A 107 -9.96 -10.76 2.05
N ASN A 108 -10.08 -10.51 3.36
CA ASN A 108 -9.05 -10.81 4.36
C ASN A 108 -8.75 -12.31 4.49
N ALA A 109 -9.76 -13.19 4.42
CA ALA A 109 -9.53 -14.63 4.42
C ALA A 109 -8.81 -15.11 3.15
N MET A 110 -9.26 -14.63 1.99
CA MET A 110 -8.71 -15.03 0.69
C MET A 110 -7.26 -14.59 0.51
N ILE A 111 -6.94 -13.32 0.83
CA ILE A 111 -5.57 -12.82 0.64
C ILE A 111 -4.58 -13.51 1.60
N GLY A 112 -5.00 -13.81 2.83
CA GLY A 112 -4.17 -14.54 3.79
C GLY A 112 -3.81 -15.94 3.31
N VAL A 113 -4.78 -16.69 2.78
CA VAL A 113 -4.52 -18.01 2.17
C VAL A 113 -3.64 -17.87 0.94
N SER A 114 -3.94 -16.91 0.05
CA SER A 114 -3.20 -16.66 -1.18
C SER A 114 -1.70 -16.39 -0.91
N MET A 115 -1.39 -15.51 0.05
CA MET A 115 -0.03 -15.18 0.48
C MET A 115 0.69 -16.36 1.14
N ALA A 116 0.00 -17.09 2.03
CA ALA A 116 0.58 -18.23 2.73
C ALA A 116 0.90 -19.40 1.77
N VAL A 117 0.05 -19.62 0.76
CA VAL A 117 0.30 -20.59 -0.31
C VAL A 117 1.50 -20.19 -1.17
N ALA A 118 1.63 -18.92 -1.56
CA ALA A 118 2.79 -18.45 -2.31
C ALA A 118 4.11 -18.66 -1.55
N ARG A 119 4.11 -18.40 -0.23
CA ARG A 119 5.26 -18.69 0.66
C ARG A 119 5.53 -20.19 0.81
N LEU A 120 4.48 -21.01 0.89
CA LEU A 120 4.65 -22.47 0.95
C LEU A 120 5.31 -22.98 -0.33
N ALA A 121 4.82 -22.53 -1.48
CA ALA A 121 5.38 -22.87 -2.78
C ALA A 121 6.85 -22.43 -2.87
N SER A 122 7.20 -21.19 -2.50
CA SER A 122 8.59 -20.73 -2.55
C SER A 122 9.52 -21.61 -1.71
N LYS A 123 9.07 -22.08 -0.53
CA LYS A 123 9.83 -23.02 0.31
C LYS A 123 9.98 -24.41 -0.33
N ILE A 124 8.92 -24.95 -0.94
CA ILE A 124 8.96 -26.24 -1.66
C ILE A 124 9.98 -26.21 -2.79
N TYR A 125 10.01 -25.12 -3.58
CA TYR A 125 10.99 -24.93 -4.65
C TYR A 125 12.36 -24.44 -4.16
N ARG A 126 12.51 -24.22 -2.85
CA ARG A 126 13.74 -23.70 -2.22
C ARG A 126 14.21 -22.37 -2.84
N LYS A 127 13.26 -21.49 -3.13
CA LYS A 127 13.50 -20.15 -3.67
C LYS A 127 13.14 -19.10 -2.61
N PRO A 128 13.91 -18.01 -2.51
CA PRO A 128 13.44 -16.80 -1.83
C PRO A 128 12.10 -16.37 -2.43
N LEU A 129 11.19 -15.85 -1.60
CA LEU A 129 9.83 -15.51 -2.01
C LEU A 129 9.82 -14.55 -3.21
N PHE A 130 10.61 -13.48 -3.20
CA PHE A 130 10.67 -12.54 -4.32
C PHE A 130 11.05 -13.18 -5.67
N ARG A 131 11.89 -14.22 -5.66
CA ARG A 131 12.25 -14.96 -6.90
C ARG A 131 11.11 -15.85 -7.37
N TYR A 132 10.42 -16.50 -6.44
CA TYR A 132 9.24 -17.27 -6.77
C TYR A 132 8.13 -16.38 -7.35
N LEU A 133 7.84 -15.25 -6.70
CA LEU A 133 6.86 -14.26 -7.17
C LEU A 133 7.26 -13.65 -8.53
N GLU A 134 8.55 -13.41 -8.78
CA GLU A 134 9.06 -12.92 -10.07
C GLU A 134 8.69 -13.89 -11.21
N GLU A 135 8.85 -15.19 -10.98
CA GLU A 135 8.57 -16.23 -11.97
C GLU A 135 7.07 -16.37 -12.28
N ILE A 136 6.20 -16.30 -11.26
CA ILE A 136 4.77 -16.50 -11.46
C ILE A 136 4.02 -15.22 -11.89
N SER A 137 4.59 -14.04 -11.65
CA SER A 137 3.95 -12.77 -12.01
C SER A 137 4.15 -12.39 -13.48
N ASN A 138 5.36 -12.60 -14.03
CA ASN A 138 5.73 -12.21 -15.39
C ASN A 138 5.36 -10.75 -15.74
N ILE A 139 5.64 -9.83 -14.81
CA ILE A 139 5.34 -8.39 -14.96
C ILE A 139 6.56 -7.65 -15.47
N LYS A 140 6.36 -6.72 -16.42
CA LYS A 140 7.42 -5.81 -16.89
C LYS A 140 7.90 -4.94 -15.73
N LYS A 141 9.18 -5.05 -15.40
CA LYS A 141 9.82 -4.31 -14.32
C LYS A 141 10.02 -2.83 -14.67
N SER A 142 9.91 -1.96 -13.67
CA SER A 142 10.24 -0.54 -13.76
C SER A 142 11.60 -0.24 -13.15
N ARG A 143 11.76 -0.46 -11.84
CA ARG A 143 13.00 -0.14 -11.13
C ARG A 143 13.67 -1.36 -10.51
N LYS A 144 15.00 -1.29 -10.39
CA LYS A 144 15.80 -2.29 -9.66
C LYS A 144 15.70 -2.06 -8.16
N LEU A 145 15.79 -0.82 -7.70
CA LEU A 145 15.44 -0.37 -6.34
C LEU A 145 14.18 0.51 -6.43
N PRO A 146 13.03 0.07 -5.88
CA PRO A 146 11.86 0.93 -5.81
C PRO A 146 12.19 2.19 -5.00
N TYR A 147 11.65 3.33 -5.43
CA TYR A 147 11.71 4.54 -4.61
C TYR A 147 11.05 4.30 -3.25
N LEU A 148 11.77 4.63 -2.17
CA LEU A 148 11.24 4.52 -0.81
C LEU A 148 10.47 5.81 -0.49
N GLN A 149 9.14 5.76 -0.56
CA GLN A 149 8.27 6.88 -0.19
C GLN A 149 7.98 6.81 1.30
N ALA A 150 8.87 7.40 2.10
CA ALA A 150 8.77 7.35 3.56
C ALA A 150 7.81 8.44 4.06
N ASN A 151 6.66 8.04 4.60
CA ASN A 151 5.69 8.96 5.21
C ASN A 151 6.28 9.53 6.50
N LEU A 152 6.64 10.82 6.51
CA LEU A 152 7.29 11.46 7.66
C LEU A 152 6.41 12.48 8.39
N ILE A 153 5.37 13.02 7.74
CA ILE A 153 4.40 13.94 8.36
C ILE A 153 3.00 13.50 7.95
N ASN A 154 2.11 13.38 8.94
CA ASN A 154 0.71 13.02 8.75
C ASN A 154 -0.21 14.24 8.91
N GLY A 155 -1.23 14.29 8.07
CA GLY A 155 -2.41 15.16 8.18
C GLY A 155 -3.68 14.37 7.87
N GLY A 156 -4.73 15.05 7.44
CA GLY A 156 -6.00 14.44 7.01
C GLY A 156 -6.58 13.49 8.06
N LYS A 157 -7.07 12.32 7.63
CA LYS A 157 -7.65 11.31 8.54
C LYS A 157 -6.61 10.57 9.40
N HIS A 158 -5.32 10.75 9.12
CA HIS A 158 -4.23 10.10 9.85
C HIS A 158 -3.73 10.93 11.05
N ALA A 159 -4.29 12.12 11.25
CA ALA A 159 -3.90 13.06 12.30
C ALA A 159 -5.09 13.86 12.81
N GLU A 160 -5.15 14.12 14.11
CA GLU A 160 -6.10 15.09 14.69
C GLU A 160 -5.52 16.50 14.59
N THR A 161 -5.26 16.99 13.37
CA THR A 161 -4.67 18.32 13.12
C THR A 161 -5.43 19.09 12.05
N SER A 162 -5.08 20.36 11.86
CA SER A 162 -5.67 21.22 10.82
C SER A 162 -5.10 21.01 9.40
N LEU A 163 -4.08 20.16 9.24
CA LEU A 163 -3.40 19.91 7.97
C LEU A 163 -4.26 19.01 7.08
N PRO A 164 -4.77 19.48 5.92
CA PRO A 164 -5.75 18.73 5.14
C PRO A 164 -5.15 17.57 4.34
N PHE A 165 -3.91 17.69 3.85
CA PHE A 165 -3.27 16.63 3.07
C PHE A 165 -2.86 15.48 3.99
N GLN A 166 -3.11 14.25 3.56
CA GLN A 166 -3.00 13.07 4.42
C GLN A 166 -1.56 12.70 4.76
N GLU A 167 -0.65 12.70 3.78
CA GLU A 167 0.73 12.25 3.99
C GLU A 167 1.74 13.05 3.18
N TYR A 168 2.87 13.35 3.81
CA TYR A 168 4.01 14.00 3.18
C TYR A 168 5.23 13.07 3.26
N HIS A 169 5.75 12.75 2.08
CA HIS A 169 6.79 11.75 1.93
C HIS A 169 8.13 12.37 1.56
N VAL A 170 9.18 11.80 2.12
CA VAL A 170 10.55 11.96 1.64
C VAL A 170 10.95 10.75 0.80
N ILE A 171 11.53 11.01 -0.36
CA ILE A 171 12.02 10.01 -1.30
C ILE A 171 13.53 10.20 -1.51
N PRO A 172 14.38 9.29 -1.04
CA PRO A 172 15.79 9.28 -1.40
C PRO A 172 15.98 8.97 -2.89
N ASP A 173 16.74 9.80 -3.59
CA ASP A 173 17.08 9.61 -5.01
C ASP A 173 18.44 8.91 -5.15
N THR A 174 18.47 7.62 -4.81
CA THR A 174 19.66 6.76 -4.89
C THR A 174 19.27 5.32 -5.25
N GLU A 175 20.23 4.57 -5.79
CA GLU A 175 20.10 3.14 -6.10
C GLU A 175 20.73 2.24 -5.00
N ASP A 176 21.25 2.82 -3.92
CA ASP A 176 21.77 2.10 -2.75
C ASP A 176 20.75 2.12 -1.60
N ILE A 177 20.29 0.93 -1.21
CA ILE A 177 19.33 0.76 -0.11
C ILE A 177 19.86 1.29 1.23
N ASN A 178 21.16 1.18 1.50
CA ASN A 178 21.72 1.65 2.76
C ASN A 178 21.76 3.18 2.79
N GLU A 179 22.18 3.81 1.70
CA GLU A 179 22.15 5.26 1.56
C GLU A 179 20.71 5.80 1.63
N ALA A 180 19.77 5.14 0.96
CA ALA A 180 18.35 5.53 0.99
C ALA A 180 17.80 5.55 2.43
N LEU A 181 18.06 4.49 3.20
CA LEU A 181 17.63 4.40 4.59
C LEU A 181 18.36 5.39 5.50
N GLU A 182 19.63 5.68 5.25
CA GLU A 182 20.37 6.71 5.99
C GLU A 182 19.79 8.11 5.74
N ILE A 183 19.44 8.44 4.50
CA ILE A 183 18.79 9.71 4.15
C ILE A 183 17.44 9.82 4.88
N ILE A 184 16.59 8.78 4.81
CA ILE A 184 15.29 8.80 5.53
C ILE A 184 15.52 8.99 7.04
N PHE A 185 16.50 8.30 7.62
CA PHE A 185 16.82 8.43 9.04
C PHE A 185 17.27 9.84 9.43
N LYS A 186 18.14 10.48 8.62
CA LYS A 186 18.56 11.88 8.83
C LYS A 186 17.37 12.83 8.82
N MET A 187 16.54 12.72 7.78
CA MET A 187 15.35 13.55 7.59
C MET A 187 14.35 13.39 8.75
N GLN A 188 14.06 12.14 9.13
CA GLN A 188 13.18 11.82 10.26
C GLN A 188 13.72 12.36 11.60
N ASN A 189 15.03 12.26 11.84
CA ASN A 189 15.63 12.79 13.07
C ASN A 189 15.67 14.32 13.10
N GLY A 190 15.88 14.97 11.96
CA GLY A 190 15.75 16.42 11.83
C GLY A 190 14.37 16.88 12.25
N LEU A 191 13.32 16.24 11.72
CA LEU A 191 11.93 16.53 12.08
C LEU A 191 11.66 16.27 13.56
N LYS A 192 12.16 15.17 14.11
CA LYS A 192 12.00 14.84 15.53
C LYS A 192 12.53 15.94 16.45
N LYS A 193 13.67 16.54 16.10
CA LYS A 193 14.30 17.63 16.87
C LYS A 193 13.51 18.93 16.77
N GLU A 194 12.82 19.18 15.67
CA GLU A 194 12.10 20.43 15.44
C GLU A 194 10.63 20.40 15.89
N LEU A 195 9.94 19.27 15.70
CA LEU A 195 8.50 19.17 15.91
C LEU A 195 8.09 18.72 17.32
N HIS A 196 8.95 17.99 18.03
CA HIS A 196 8.64 17.39 19.35
C HIS A 196 7.24 16.74 19.41
N ALA A 197 6.86 16.06 18.31
CA ALA A 197 5.50 15.63 18.03
C ALA A 197 5.26 14.15 18.35
N ASN A 198 3.98 13.81 18.52
CA ASN A 198 3.51 12.42 18.54
C ASN A 198 3.71 11.76 17.16
N ILE A 199 3.65 10.44 17.16
CA ILE A 199 3.78 9.62 15.96
C ILE A 199 2.42 8.97 15.65
N GLY A 200 1.97 9.06 14.39
CA GLY A 200 0.73 8.44 13.92
C GLY A 200 0.84 6.94 13.66
N ASP A 201 -0.22 6.34 13.11
CA ASP A 201 -0.32 4.91 12.82
C ASP A 201 0.78 4.40 11.88
N GLU A 202 1.29 5.27 11.00
CA GLU A 202 2.28 4.94 9.98
C GLU A 202 3.70 5.36 10.30
N GLY A 203 3.93 5.88 11.52
CA GLY A 203 5.25 6.27 11.97
C GLY A 203 5.62 7.75 11.71
N GLY A 204 4.88 8.45 10.85
CA GLY A 204 5.06 9.89 10.60
C GLY A 204 4.66 10.76 11.79
N PHE A 205 5.20 11.98 11.85
CA PHE A 205 4.91 12.94 12.90
C PHE A 205 3.54 13.60 12.72
N VAL A 206 2.85 13.82 13.84
CA VAL A 206 1.57 14.53 13.91
C VAL A 206 1.81 15.87 14.61
N SER A 207 1.77 16.96 13.85
CA SER A 207 2.03 18.32 14.36
C SER A 207 1.13 19.34 13.68
N GLU A 208 0.97 20.51 14.31
CA GLU A 208 0.25 21.63 13.70
C GLU A 208 1.15 22.37 12.72
N PHE A 209 0.59 22.65 11.55
CA PHE A 209 1.23 23.41 10.48
C PHE A 209 0.30 24.55 10.06
N LYS A 210 0.89 25.67 9.66
CA LYS A 210 0.19 26.89 9.26
C LYS A 210 -0.58 26.70 7.96
N ASP A 211 -0.02 25.93 7.05
CA ASP A 211 -0.57 25.65 5.73
C ASP A 211 0.00 24.35 5.16
N ILE A 212 -0.50 23.97 3.98
CA ILE A 212 -0.12 22.76 3.25
C ILE A 212 1.31 22.79 2.69
N GLU A 213 1.96 23.95 2.64
CA GLU A 213 3.32 24.13 2.09
C GLU A 213 4.38 24.00 3.20
N GLU A 214 4.06 24.38 4.44
CA GLU A 214 5.00 24.35 5.57
C GLU A 214 5.67 22.99 5.81
N PRO A 215 5.00 21.82 5.69
CA PRO A 215 5.67 20.52 5.77
C PRO A 215 6.80 20.34 4.74
N LEU A 216 6.57 20.72 3.47
CA LEU A 216 7.58 20.64 2.41
C LEU A 216 8.72 21.63 2.63
N LYS A 217 8.40 22.83 3.13
CA LYS A 217 9.42 23.80 3.54
C LYS A 217 10.34 23.24 4.63
N LYS A 218 9.78 22.59 5.65
CA LYS A 218 10.58 21.93 6.69
C LYS A 218 11.45 20.82 6.14
N PHE A 219 10.93 19.99 5.23
CA PHE A 219 11.77 19.00 4.56
C PHE A 219 12.93 19.66 3.82
N ALA A 220 12.69 20.72 3.04
CA ALA A 220 13.77 21.42 2.35
C ALA A 220 14.83 21.99 3.30
N GLU A 221 14.41 22.63 4.41
CA GLU A 221 15.33 23.17 5.43
C GLU A 221 16.16 22.06 6.10
N ILE A 222 15.57 20.90 6.39
CA ILE A 222 16.29 19.77 6.98
C ILE A 222 17.23 19.13 5.96
N ALA A 223 16.80 18.96 4.71
CA ALA A 223 17.63 18.41 3.66
C ALA A 223 18.89 19.26 3.41
N GLU A 224 18.75 20.60 3.48
CA GLU A 224 19.87 21.53 3.40
C GLU A 224 20.83 21.37 4.60
N LYS A 225 20.31 21.35 5.83
CA LYS A 225 21.11 21.17 7.06
C LYS A 225 21.88 19.84 7.08
N GLU A 226 21.28 18.77 6.58
CA GLU A 226 21.87 17.43 6.53
C GLU A 226 22.73 17.20 5.28
N GLY A 227 22.79 18.18 4.35
CA GLY A 227 23.61 18.12 3.14
C GLY A 227 23.12 17.10 2.11
N VAL A 228 21.81 16.88 2.03
CA VAL A 228 21.17 15.85 1.17
C VAL A 228 20.17 16.43 0.15
N THR A 229 20.11 17.75 -0.03
CA THR A 229 19.17 18.44 -0.94
C THR A 229 19.06 17.80 -2.33
N GLU A 230 20.20 17.55 -3.00
CA GLU A 230 20.24 16.97 -4.35
C GLU A 230 19.90 15.46 -4.39
N LYS A 231 19.71 14.83 -3.23
CA LYS A 231 19.43 13.39 -3.07
C LYS A 231 18.03 13.14 -2.53
N VAL A 232 17.18 14.17 -2.47
CA VAL A 232 15.83 14.07 -1.90
C VAL A 232 14.81 14.62 -2.90
N LYS A 233 13.77 13.81 -3.14
CA LYS A 233 12.53 14.17 -3.81
C LYS A 233 11.37 14.06 -2.81
N TYR A 234 10.21 14.57 -3.18
CA TYR A 234 9.01 14.50 -2.34
C TYR A 234 7.86 13.81 -3.07
N SER A 235 6.91 13.29 -2.31
CA SER A 235 5.59 12.95 -2.83
C SER A 235 4.52 13.24 -1.79
N LEU A 236 3.28 13.39 -2.25
CA LEU A 236 2.13 13.72 -1.43
C LEU A 236 1.07 12.65 -1.62
N ASP A 237 0.49 12.18 -0.52
CA ASP A 237 -0.87 11.61 -0.55
C ASP A 237 -1.81 12.70 -0.03
N VAL A 238 -2.63 13.20 -0.94
CA VAL A 238 -3.57 14.27 -0.64
C VAL A 238 -4.85 13.70 -0.02
N ALA A 239 -5.31 12.53 -0.48
CA ALA A 239 -6.63 11.98 -0.17
C ALA A 239 -7.75 13.02 -0.27
N ALA A 240 -7.83 13.73 -1.40
CA ALA A 240 -8.65 14.94 -1.54
C ALA A 240 -10.15 14.71 -1.32
N SER A 241 -10.64 13.50 -1.55
CA SER A 241 -12.01 13.08 -1.21
C SER A 241 -12.35 13.32 0.27
N SER A 242 -11.38 13.32 1.18
CA SER A 242 -11.59 13.50 2.61
C SER A 242 -11.99 14.93 3.02
N PHE A 243 -11.68 15.93 2.20
CA PHE A 243 -12.00 17.34 2.43
C PHE A 243 -12.79 17.97 1.27
N PHE A 244 -13.44 17.14 0.46
CA PHE A 244 -14.33 17.58 -0.62
C PHE A 244 -15.78 17.68 -0.13
N GLU A 245 -16.37 18.87 -0.21
CA GLU A 245 -17.74 19.15 0.18
C GLU A 245 -18.45 20.03 -0.86
N LYS A 246 -19.58 19.55 -1.41
CA LYS A 246 -20.46 20.34 -2.30
C LYS A 246 -19.70 21.01 -3.45
N ASP A 247 -18.94 20.21 -4.22
CA ASP A 247 -18.15 20.64 -5.37
C ASP A 247 -16.96 21.57 -5.05
N LEU A 248 -16.60 21.70 -3.78
CA LEU A 248 -15.49 22.52 -3.30
C LEU A 248 -14.57 21.71 -2.38
N TYR A 249 -13.29 22.07 -2.36
CA TYR A 249 -12.31 21.52 -1.42
C TYR A 249 -12.12 22.48 -0.25
N ILE A 250 -12.12 21.93 0.96
CA ILE A 250 -12.00 22.68 2.22
C ILE A 250 -10.55 22.65 2.70
N LEU A 251 -9.84 23.77 2.60
CA LEU A 251 -8.47 23.93 3.09
C LEU A 251 -8.44 24.95 4.23
N GLY A 252 -8.59 24.46 5.47
CA GLY A 252 -8.82 25.31 6.64
C GLY A 252 -10.10 26.13 6.46
N ASP A 253 -9.99 27.46 6.56
CA ASP A 253 -11.13 28.37 6.37
C ASP A 253 -11.45 28.66 4.89
N LYS A 254 -10.62 28.19 3.95
CA LYS A 254 -10.80 28.45 2.52
C LYS A 254 -11.62 27.34 1.86
N LYS A 255 -12.54 27.75 1.00
CA LYS A 255 -13.24 26.85 0.06
C LYS A 255 -12.78 27.17 -1.33
N ILE A 256 -12.23 26.18 -2.02
CA ILE A 256 -11.63 26.37 -3.35
C ILE A 256 -12.20 25.35 -4.33
N CYS A 257 -12.22 25.69 -5.62
CA CYS A 257 -12.65 24.74 -6.64
C CYS A 257 -11.46 23.87 -7.12
N ALA A 258 -11.74 22.85 -7.93
CA ALA A 258 -10.70 21.93 -8.41
C ALA A 258 -9.60 22.62 -9.22
N SER A 259 -9.92 23.65 -10.00
CA SER A 259 -8.91 24.41 -10.75
C SER A 259 -7.98 25.21 -9.85
N ASP A 260 -8.48 25.76 -8.75
CA ASP A 260 -7.64 26.45 -7.77
C ASP A 260 -6.68 25.46 -7.08
N LEU A 261 -7.18 24.25 -6.77
CA LEU A 261 -6.37 23.19 -6.18
C LEU A 261 -5.27 22.69 -7.15
N LEU A 262 -5.57 22.62 -8.45
CA LEU A 262 -4.57 22.34 -9.48
C LEU A 262 -3.47 23.41 -9.54
N GLU A 263 -3.82 24.70 -9.46
CA GLU A 263 -2.81 25.77 -9.42
C GLU A 263 -1.94 25.69 -8.17
N ILE A 264 -2.50 25.31 -7.02
CA ILE A 264 -1.73 25.02 -5.80
C ILE A 264 -0.70 23.91 -6.05
N TYR A 265 -1.10 22.80 -6.69
CA TYR A 265 -0.14 21.73 -7.01
C TYR A 265 0.95 22.19 -7.95
N LYS A 266 0.61 22.99 -8.97
CA LYS A 266 1.60 23.57 -9.90
C LYS A 266 2.59 24.46 -9.18
N ASP A 267 2.13 25.30 -8.26
CA ASP A 267 3.00 26.16 -7.45
C ASP A 267 3.92 25.35 -6.54
N ILE A 268 3.40 24.30 -5.90
CA ILE A 268 4.21 23.36 -5.09
C ILE A 268 5.29 22.70 -5.96
N CYS A 269 4.93 22.17 -7.14
CA CYS A 269 5.87 21.47 -8.02
C CYS A 269 6.92 22.40 -8.65
N ARG A 270 6.66 23.71 -8.75
CA ARG A 270 7.68 24.70 -9.17
C ARG A 270 8.72 24.96 -8.08
N LYS A 271 8.34 24.85 -6.81
CA LYS A 271 9.18 25.18 -5.66
C LYS A 271 9.95 23.97 -5.13
N TYR A 272 9.41 22.77 -5.28
CA TYR A 272 9.93 21.56 -4.66
C TYR A 272 10.05 20.42 -5.69
N PRO A 273 11.06 19.52 -5.56
CA PRO A 273 11.22 18.35 -6.43
C PRO A 273 10.19 17.26 -6.13
N VAL A 274 8.92 17.51 -6.46
CA VAL A 274 7.82 16.56 -6.28
C VAL A 274 7.82 15.53 -7.40
N LEU A 275 7.94 14.26 -7.05
CA LEU A 275 7.95 13.12 -7.97
C LEU A 275 6.54 12.62 -8.29
N SER A 276 5.65 12.63 -7.31
CA SER A 276 4.29 12.11 -7.46
C SER A 276 3.30 12.75 -6.49
N ILE A 277 2.04 12.80 -6.91
CA ILE A 277 0.90 13.23 -6.10
C ILE A 277 -0.20 12.17 -6.23
N GLU A 278 -0.60 11.61 -5.09
CA GLU A 278 -1.62 10.58 -4.92
C GLU A 278 -2.95 11.20 -4.51
N ASP A 279 -4.02 10.74 -5.15
CA ASP A 279 -5.41 11.19 -5.00
C ASP A 279 -5.58 12.72 -4.87
N PRO A 280 -5.11 13.49 -5.87
CA PRO A 280 -5.14 14.97 -5.86
C PRO A 280 -6.54 15.58 -5.91
N PHE A 281 -7.55 14.83 -6.35
CA PHE A 281 -8.93 15.31 -6.47
C PHE A 281 -9.90 14.28 -5.91
N ASN A 282 -11.17 14.65 -5.80
CA ASN A 282 -12.23 13.71 -5.48
C ASN A 282 -12.20 12.48 -6.43
N GLU A 283 -12.47 11.30 -5.89
CA GLU A 283 -12.37 10.01 -6.60
C GLU A 283 -13.19 9.96 -7.90
N ASP A 284 -14.27 10.72 -8.03
CA ASP A 284 -15.10 10.73 -9.25
C ASP A 284 -14.63 11.77 -10.30
N ASP A 285 -13.64 12.62 -10.01
CA ASP A 285 -13.21 13.74 -10.87
C ASP A 285 -12.11 13.33 -11.88
N PHE A 286 -12.38 12.30 -12.69
CA PHE A 286 -11.45 11.82 -13.72
C PHE A 286 -10.94 12.91 -14.67
N LEU A 287 -11.74 13.97 -14.90
CA LEU A 287 -11.39 15.07 -15.79
C LEU A 287 -10.25 15.90 -15.20
N MET A 288 -10.32 16.25 -13.91
CA MET A 288 -9.26 17.02 -13.26
C MET A 288 -7.98 16.21 -13.08
N PHE A 289 -8.09 14.92 -12.80
CA PHE A 289 -6.96 14.00 -12.83
C PHE A 289 -6.24 14.00 -14.20
N ALA A 290 -7.00 13.83 -15.30
CA ALA A 290 -6.44 13.85 -16.66
C ALA A 290 -5.81 15.21 -17.00
N LYS A 291 -6.46 16.31 -16.61
CA LYS A 291 -5.94 17.67 -16.81
C LYS A 291 -4.63 17.90 -16.06
N MET A 292 -4.54 17.47 -14.80
CA MET A 292 -3.30 17.58 -14.01
C MET A 292 -2.17 16.79 -14.64
N LYS A 293 -2.44 15.56 -15.10
CA LYS A 293 -1.47 14.73 -15.79
C LYS A 293 -0.93 15.38 -17.07
N GLU A 294 -1.76 16.11 -17.81
CA GLU A 294 -1.35 16.87 -19.01
C GLU A 294 -0.53 18.12 -18.65
N GLU A 295 -0.94 18.86 -17.62
CA GLU A 295 -0.27 20.11 -17.22
C GLU A 295 1.01 19.92 -16.39
N LEU A 296 1.19 18.76 -15.76
CA LEU A 296 2.36 18.39 -14.95
C LEU A 296 2.96 17.06 -15.44
N PRO A 297 3.53 17.00 -16.66
CA PRO A 297 3.99 15.74 -17.26
C PRO A 297 5.17 15.08 -16.52
N ASP A 298 5.93 15.86 -15.74
CA ASP A 298 7.06 15.38 -14.94
C ASP A 298 6.65 14.83 -13.56
N VAL A 299 5.37 14.99 -13.19
CA VAL A 299 4.82 14.54 -11.90
C VAL A 299 3.88 13.36 -12.15
N LEU A 300 4.12 12.24 -11.47
CA LEU A 300 3.20 11.11 -11.56
C LEU A 300 1.91 11.40 -10.78
N VAL A 301 0.79 11.44 -11.49
CA VAL A 301 -0.55 11.44 -10.89
C VAL A 301 -0.91 10.00 -10.52
N ILE A 302 -1.01 9.71 -9.24
CA ILE A 302 -1.24 8.36 -8.70
C ILE A 302 -2.69 8.23 -8.23
N GLY A 303 -3.34 7.12 -8.60
CA GLY A 303 -4.66 6.77 -8.06
C GLY A 303 -4.55 5.68 -6.99
N ASP A 304 -5.19 5.88 -5.84
CA ASP A 304 -5.41 4.86 -4.80
C ASP A 304 -6.90 4.51 -4.73
N ASP A 305 -7.72 5.41 -4.18
CA ASP A 305 -9.17 5.23 -4.00
C ASP A 305 -9.89 4.99 -5.33
N LEU A 306 -9.41 5.62 -6.41
CA LEU A 306 -9.96 5.47 -7.75
C LEU A 306 -9.86 4.04 -8.29
N THR A 307 -8.78 3.33 -7.93
CA THR A 307 -8.44 2.06 -8.56
C THR A 307 -8.63 0.87 -7.64
N VAL A 308 -8.47 1.04 -6.33
CA VAL A 308 -8.58 -0.01 -5.29
C VAL A 308 -7.89 -1.32 -5.66
N THR A 309 -6.75 -1.25 -6.36
CA THR A 309 -6.03 -2.43 -6.89
C THR A 309 -6.90 -3.34 -7.78
N ASN A 310 -7.98 -2.81 -8.36
CA ASN A 310 -8.94 -3.54 -9.17
C ASN A 310 -8.75 -3.27 -10.67
N LYS A 311 -8.65 -4.36 -11.45
CA LYS A 311 -8.40 -4.33 -12.89
C LYS A 311 -9.48 -3.58 -13.69
N GLU A 312 -10.75 -3.71 -13.33
CA GLU A 312 -11.86 -3.04 -14.02
C GLU A 312 -11.84 -1.54 -13.75
N LYS A 313 -11.56 -1.15 -12.50
CA LYS A 313 -11.39 0.27 -12.12
C LYS A 313 -10.16 0.90 -12.75
N LEU A 314 -9.06 0.16 -12.81
CA LEU A 314 -7.89 0.57 -13.59
C LEU A 314 -8.24 0.74 -15.08
N GLN A 315 -9.02 -0.17 -15.67
CA GLN A 315 -9.45 -0.04 -17.06
C GLN A 315 -10.29 1.22 -17.30
N GLU A 316 -11.16 1.58 -16.36
CA GLU A 316 -11.91 2.84 -16.39
C GLU A 316 -10.97 4.05 -16.37
N ALA A 317 -10.03 4.09 -15.43
CA ALA A 317 -9.03 5.15 -15.32
C ALA A 317 -8.15 5.27 -16.57
N LEU A 318 -7.76 4.15 -17.18
CA LEU A 318 -7.05 4.08 -18.47
C LEU A 318 -7.87 4.69 -19.61
N ASN A 319 -9.14 4.32 -19.72
CA ASN A 319 -10.04 4.84 -20.76
C ASN A 319 -10.22 6.37 -20.63
N LYS A 320 -10.22 6.88 -19.40
CA LYS A 320 -10.31 8.31 -19.09
C LYS A 320 -8.95 9.03 -19.15
N LYS A 321 -7.84 8.30 -19.27
CA LYS A 321 -6.47 8.82 -19.23
C LYS A 321 -6.16 9.63 -17.96
N SER A 322 -6.78 9.29 -16.84
CA SER A 322 -6.76 10.11 -15.62
C SER A 322 -5.46 10.03 -14.83
N ILE A 323 -4.77 8.89 -14.83
CA ILE A 323 -3.62 8.64 -13.94
C ILE A 323 -2.38 8.17 -14.70
N SER A 324 -1.20 8.36 -14.11
CA SER A 324 0.11 7.90 -14.59
C SER A 324 0.63 6.70 -13.79
N GLY A 325 0.06 6.45 -12.62
CA GLY A 325 0.37 5.28 -11.80
C GLY A 325 -0.75 4.98 -10.82
N LEU A 326 -0.58 3.90 -10.07
CA LEU A 326 -1.54 3.48 -9.05
C LEU A 326 -0.85 2.90 -7.82
N ILE A 327 -1.57 2.98 -6.70
CA ILE A 327 -1.25 2.26 -5.48
C ILE A 327 -1.71 0.80 -5.60
N ILE A 328 -0.85 -0.11 -5.14
CA ILE A 328 -1.11 -1.55 -5.10
C ILE A 328 -1.13 -1.99 -3.63
N LYS A 329 -2.32 -2.40 -3.19
CA LYS A 329 -2.60 -2.98 -1.87
C LYS A 329 -3.27 -4.34 -2.07
N PRO A 330 -2.56 -5.47 -1.94
CA PRO A 330 -3.10 -6.79 -2.27
C PRO A 330 -4.41 -7.14 -1.54
N ASN A 331 -4.59 -6.63 -0.31
CA ASN A 331 -5.80 -6.86 0.47
C ASN A 331 -7.03 -6.07 -0.04
N GLN A 332 -6.86 -5.02 -0.86
CA GLN A 332 -7.98 -4.31 -1.50
C GLN A 332 -8.64 -5.15 -2.59
N ILE A 333 -7.88 -6.04 -3.26
CA ILE A 333 -8.43 -6.92 -4.30
C ILE A 333 -8.67 -8.34 -3.80
N GLY A 334 -7.87 -8.84 -2.84
CA GLY A 334 -8.15 -10.06 -2.09
C GLY A 334 -7.42 -11.32 -2.55
N THR A 335 -6.64 -11.29 -3.63
CA THR A 335 -5.74 -12.40 -4.03
C THR A 335 -4.46 -11.90 -4.69
N ILE A 336 -3.40 -12.70 -4.66
CA ILE A 336 -2.13 -12.40 -5.34
C ILE A 336 -2.29 -12.46 -6.86
N SER A 337 -3.08 -13.41 -7.38
CA SER A 337 -3.31 -13.51 -8.82
C SER A 337 -4.02 -12.27 -9.38
N GLU A 338 -5.10 -11.79 -8.75
CA GLU A 338 -5.77 -10.55 -9.19
C GLU A 338 -4.85 -9.33 -9.01
N THR A 339 -4.02 -9.30 -7.96
CA THR A 339 -2.99 -8.25 -7.79
C THR A 339 -2.03 -8.23 -8.98
N PHE A 340 -1.53 -9.39 -9.41
CA PHE A 340 -0.66 -9.48 -10.58
C PHE A 340 -1.36 -9.07 -11.87
N GLU A 341 -2.62 -9.46 -12.06
CA GLU A 341 -3.38 -9.05 -13.24
C GLU A 341 -3.55 -7.53 -13.32
N THR A 342 -3.88 -6.87 -12.21
CA THR A 342 -3.98 -5.41 -12.15
C THR A 342 -2.63 -4.75 -12.46
N MET A 343 -1.55 -5.20 -11.82
CA MET A 343 -0.21 -4.65 -12.05
C MET A 343 0.26 -4.89 -13.50
N LYS A 344 -0.03 -6.05 -14.08
CA LYS A 344 0.30 -6.36 -15.47
C LYS A 344 -0.42 -5.42 -16.44
N LEU A 345 -1.74 -5.22 -16.24
CA LEU A 345 -2.51 -4.28 -17.04
C LEU A 345 -1.94 -2.85 -16.96
N ALA A 346 -1.58 -2.39 -15.76
CA ALA A 346 -0.95 -1.09 -15.56
C ALA A 346 0.36 -0.98 -16.36
N ARG A 347 1.25 -1.98 -16.25
CA ARG A 347 2.56 -2.00 -16.90
C ARG A 347 2.49 -2.09 -18.42
N GLU A 348 1.54 -2.84 -18.96
CA GLU A 348 1.27 -2.92 -20.41
C GLU A 348 0.81 -1.57 -20.98
N ASN A 349 0.21 -0.72 -20.15
CA ASN A 349 -0.23 0.63 -20.50
C ASN A 349 0.72 1.74 -20.02
N ASN A 350 1.98 1.40 -19.71
CA ASN A 350 3.03 2.33 -19.25
C ASN A 350 2.65 3.13 -17.98
N MET A 351 1.86 2.53 -17.09
CA MET A 351 1.62 3.08 -15.77
C MET A 351 2.60 2.53 -14.74
N GLU A 352 2.94 3.37 -13.76
CA GLU A 352 3.78 3.00 -12.63
C GLU A 352 2.97 2.37 -11.50
N CYS A 353 3.54 1.38 -10.82
CA CYS A 353 2.91 0.72 -9.67
C CYS A 353 3.72 1.00 -8.41
N ILE A 354 3.06 1.53 -7.37
CA ILE A 354 3.64 1.76 -6.05
C ILE A 354 3.01 0.77 -5.08
N ILE A 355 3.82 -0.10 -4.47
CA ILE A 355 3.30 -1.07 -3.50
C ILE A 355 3.16 -0.41 -2.15
N SER A 356 1.97 -0.45 -1.57
CA SER A 356 1.67 0.24 -0.33
C SER A 356 1.26 -0.73 0.77
N HIS A 357 1.60 -0.33 2.00
CA HIS A 357 1.10 -0.92 3.23
C HIS A 357 -0.39 -0.56 3.47
N ARG A 358 -0.92 -0.92 4.64
CA ARG A 358 -2.15 -0.33 5.19
C ARG A 358 -1.90 0.33 6.54
N SER A 359 -2.82 1.17 7.01
CA SER A 359 -2.68 1.82 8.32
C SER A 359 -2.66 0.80 9.48
N GLY A 360 -3.40 -0.31 9.40
CA GLY A 360 -3.27 -1.46 10.31
C GLY A 360 -2.37 -2.54 9.71
N GLU A 361 -1.08 -2.51 10.01
CA GLU A 361 -0.12 -3.49 9.51
C GLU A 361 0.19 -4.59 10.54
N THR A 362 0.85 -5.64 10.08
CA THR A 362 1.46 -6.66 10.94
C THR A 362 2.98 -6.66 10.72
N ASN A 363 3.73 -7.53 11.40
CA ASN A 363 5.16 -7.69 11.12
C ASN A 363 5.44 -8.51 9.84
N ASP A 364 4.41 -8.88 9.09
CA ASP A 364 4.55 -9.58 7.81
C ASP A 364 5.23 -8.69 6.77
N ASP A 365 6.22 -9.20 6.06
CA ASP A 365 7.06 -8.47 5.12
C ASP A 365 6.76 -8.77 3.64
N PHE A 366 5.66 -9.47 3.34
CA PHE A 366 5.35 -9.97 1.99
C PHE A 366 5.42 -8.90 0.90
N ILE A 367 4.94 -7.69 1.20
CA ILE A 367 4.90 -6.58 0.24
C ILE A 367 6.30 -6.11 -0.17
N ALA A 368 7.34 -6.35 0.63
CA ALA A 368 8.73 -6.09 0.25
C ALA A 368 9.21 -7.08 -0.84
N ASP A 369 8.95 -8.38 -0.67
CA ASP A 369 9.23 -9.37 -1.71
C ASP A 369 8.41 -9.10 -2.97
N LEU A 370 7.14 -8.73 -2.83
CA LEU A 370 6.27 -8.38 -3.95
C LEU A 370 6.82 -7.20 -4.76
N ALA A 371 7.34 -6.17 -4.08
CA ALA A 371 7.91 -4.98 -4.74
C ALA A 371 9.12 -5.32 -5.59
N ILE A 372 10.01 -6.19 -5.07
CA ILE A 372 11.20 -6.62 -5.79
C ILE A 372 10.85 -7.58 -6.93
N ALA A 373 9.93 -8.52 -6.68
CA ALA A 373 9.48 -9.50 -7.67
C ALA A 373 8.93 -8.84 -8.92
N THR A 374 8.11 -7.80 -8.73
CA THR A 374 7.40 -7.09 -9.80
C THR A 374 8.16 -5.89 -10.36
N GLY A 375 9.30 -5.53 -9.75
CA GLY A 375 10.07 -4.34 -10.13
C GLY A 375 9.23 -3.06 -10.00
N ALA A 376 8.53 -2.91 -8.87
CA ALA A 376 7.68 -1.76 -8.59
C ALA A 376 8.43 -0.42 -8.72
N PHE A 377 7.69 0.64 -9.04
CA PHE A 377 8.25 1.99 -9.13
C PHE A 377 8.67 2.50 -7.77
N GLY A 378 7.81 2.29 -6.79
CA GLY A 378 8.00 2.77 -5.44
C GLY A 378 7.35 1.84 -4.43
N VAL A 379 7.68 2.10 -3.18
CA VAL A 379 7.04 1.47 -2.03
C VAL A 379 6.64 2.54 -1.02
N LYS A 380 5.44 2.38 -0.44
CA LYS A 380 4.95 3.16 0.70
C LYS A 380 4.86 2.23 1.89
N PHE A 381 5.91 2.19 2.70
CA PHE A 381 5.99 1.33 3.90
C PHE A 381 5.83 2.09 5.21
N GLY A 382 5.63 3.41 5.16
CA GLY A 382 5.57 4.28 6.34
C GLY A 382 6.95 4.81 6.74
N ALA A 383 7.05 5.40 7.93
CA ALA A 383 8.31 5.95 8.44
C ALA A 383 9.28 4.85 8.90
N LEU A 384 10.52 5.22 9.22
CA LEU A 384 11.46 4.36 9.96
C LEU A 384 11.16 4.41 11.47
N GLN A 385 9.90 4.12 11.79
CA GLN A 385 9.32 4.02 13.12
C GLN A 385 8.33 2.87 13.12
N ARG A 386 8.09 2.30 14.31
CA ARG A 386 7.17 1.17 14.53
C ARG A 386 7.62 -0.14 13.85
N GLY A 387 7.49 -1.26 14.55
CA GLY A 387 8.08 -2.54 14.13
C GLY A 387 7.50 -3.06 12.82
N GLU A 388 6.19 -2.87 12.63
CA GLU A 388 5.45 -3.34 11.47
C GLU A 388 5.86 -2.63 10.17
N ARG A 389 6.37 -1.39 10.25
CA ARG A 389 6.89 -0.64 9.11
C ARG A 389 8.33 -1.05 8.81
N ILE A 390 9.16 -1.05 9.87
CA ILE A 390 10.57 -1.41 9.82
C ILE A 390 10.79 -2.83 9.29
N ALA A 391 9.87 -3.77 9.56
CA ALA A 391 9.92 -5.14 9.04
C ALA A 391 10.12 -5.18 7.52
N LYS A 392 9.39 -4.35 6.77
CA LYS A 392 9.47 -4.31 5.30
C LYS A 392 10.79 -3.71 4.81
N TYR A 393 11.27 -2.65 5.47
CA TYR A 393 12.58 -2.05 5.16
C TYR A 393 13.73 -3.03 5.45
N ASN A 394 13.68 -3.75 6.58
CA ASN A 394 14.67 -4.78 6.89
C ASN A 394 14.64 -5.92 5.88
N ARG A 395 13.45 -6.33 5.44
CA ARG A 395 13.31 -7.33 4.39
C ARG A 395 13.92 -6.85 3.07
N LEU A 396 13.73 -5.58 2.68
CA LEU A 396 14.44 -5.02 1.53
C LEU A 396 15.95 -5.12 1.71
N LYS A 397 16.51 -4.69 2.85
CA LYS A 397 17.97 -4.79 3.11
C LYS A 397 18.46 -6.23 2.96
N GLU A 398 17.72 -7.20 3.48
CA GLU A 398 18.03 -8.62 3.34
C GLU A 398 18.03 -9.05 1.87
N ILE A 399 17.02 -8.66 1.09
CA ILE A 399 16.97 -8.99 -0.34
C ILE A 399 18.17 -8.42 -1.11
N TYR A 400 18.62 -7.20 -0.79
CA TYR A 400 19.77 -6.58 -1.45
C TYR A 400 21.12 -7.09 -0.95
N SER A 401 21.20 -7.75 0.21
CA SER A 401 22.45 -8.37 0.68
C SER A 401 22.77 -9.70 0.00
N PHE A 402 21.79 -10.32 -0.68
CA PHE A 402 21.99 -11.52 -1.50
C PHE A 402 22.53 -11.25 -2.91
N LYS A 403 22.68 -9.99 -3.31
CA LYS A 403 23.24 -9.57 -4.61
C LYS A 403 24.69 -9.15 -4.43
#